data_AF-A0A1I2JNE8-F1
#
_entry.id   AF-A0A1I2JNE8-F1
#
_cell.length_a   1.000
_cell.length_b   1.000
_cell.length_c   1.000
_cell.angle_alpha   90.00
_cell.angle_beta   90.00
_cell.angle_gamma   90.00
#
_symmetry.space_group_name_H-M   'P 1'
#
loop_
_entity.id
_entity.type
_entity.pdbx_description
1 polymer ?
#
loop_
_entity_poly.entity_id
_entity_poly.type
_entity_poly.pdbx_seq_one_letter_code
_entity_poly.pdbx_strand_id
1 'polypeptide(L)'
;MGGSAATESFARMLLLPGVAHCGGGQGPDTFDALTAMTDWVTKGEAPGSLTTRSVDSGGSTTATRPVHPFPYVAENTTGGPADDAGSYTPVRSTAEANLTLNRLGSFRSGYETVGNWVHGEWVHGKWAASKGKD
;
A
#
# COMPACT_ATOMS: atom_id res chain seq x y z
N MET A 1 21.79 -6.92 2.35
CA MET A 1 20.76 -7.95 2.16
C MET A 1 20.93 -8.73 0.84
N GLY A 2 22.14 -9.02 0.34
CA GLY A 2 22.32 -9.92 -0.83
C GLY A 2 21.70 -9.49 -2.18
N GLY A 3 21.05 -8.32 -2.28
CA GLY A 3 20.35 -7.84 -3.49
C GLY A 3 18.84 -8.11 -3.46
N SER A 4 18.10 -7.65 -4.48
CA SER A 4 16.63 -7.81 -4.54
C SER A 4 16.21 -9.27 -4.55
N ALA A 5 16.82 -10.09 -5.41
CA ALA A 5 16.50 -11.52 -5.52
C ALA A 5 16.69 -12.28 -4.20
N ALA A 6 17.77 -12.00 -3.46
CA ALA A 6 17.99 -12.60 -2.16
C ALA A 6 16.99 -12.07 -1.10
N THR A 7 16.61 -10.80 -1.19
CA THR A 7 15.65 -10.17 -0.28
C THR A 7 14.24 -10.71 -0.45
N GLU A 8 13.80 -10.93 -1.70
CA GLU A 8 12.45 -11.42 -2.04
C GLU A 8 12.14 -12.82 -1.48
N SER A 9 13.17 -13.56 -1.04
CA SER A 9 13.01 -14.86 -0.38
C SER A 9 12.49 -14.76 1.07
N PHE A 10 12.62 -13.59 1.71
CA PHE A 10 12.18 -13.39 3.10
C PHE A 10 11.42 -12.08 3.35
N ALA A 11 11.48 -11.11 2.43
CA ALA A 11 10.78 -9.84 2.53
C ALA A 11 10.20 -9.42 1.17
N ARG A 12 8.92 -9.03 1.16
CA ARG A 12 8.22 -8.49 -0.01
C ARG A 12 7.52 -7.20 0.37
N MET A 13 7.60 -6.20 -0.50
CA MET A 13 6.91 -4.93 -0.35
C MET A 13 5.73 -4.90 -1.32
N LEU A 14 4.53 -4.65 -0.81
CA LEU A 14 3.32 -4.49 -1.61
C LEU A 14 2.82 -3.06 -1.41
N LEU A 15 2.76 -2.29 -2.49
CA LEU A 15 2.22 -0.94 -2.49
C LEU A 15 0.72 -1.01 -2.73
N LEU A 16 -0.04 -0.19 -1.99
CA LEU A 16 -1.50 -0.10 -2.07
C LEU A 16 -1.88 1.27 -2.63
N PRO A 17 -2.00 1.44 -3.97
CA PRO A 17 -2.29 2.73 -4.56
C PRO A 17 -3.64 3.28 -4.08
N GLY A 18 -3.63 4.55 -3.66
CA GLY A 18 -4.83 5.25 -3.20
C GLY A 18 -5.26 4.93 -1.76
N VAL A 19 -4.60 4.00 -1.07
CA VAL A 19 -4.82 3.74 0.36
C VAL A 19 -4.06 4.78 1.19
N ALA A 20 -4.75 5.40 2.15
CA ALA A 20 -4.16 6.39 3.05
C ALA A 20 -3.34 5.72 4.18
N HIS A 21 -3.02 6.46 5.25
CA HIS A 21 -2.26 5.90 6.37
C HIS A 21 -3.02 4.76 7.04
N CYS A 22 -2.53 3.53 6.86
CA CYS A 22 -3.08 2.26 7.35
C CYS A 22 -4.44 1.84 6.74
N GLY A 23 -5.30 2.77 6.36
CA GLY A 23 -6.60 2.48 5.76
C GLY A 23 -7.32 3.75 5.29
N GLY A 24 -8.48 3.57 4.65
CA GLY A 24 -9.22 4.61 3.96
C GLY A 24 -8.49 5.12 2.70
N GLY A 25 -8.93 6.28 2.21
CA GLY A 25 -8.47 6.85 0.94
C GLY A 25 -9.40 6.47 -0.22
N GLN A 26 -8.88 6.58 -1.45
CA GLN A 26 -9.64 6.30 -2.68
C GLN A 26 -9.35 4.91 -3.25
N GLY A 27 -8.37 4.21 -2.67
CA GLY A 27 -7.97 2.86 -3.07
C GLY A 27 -8.62 1.77 -2.22
N PRO A 28 -8.50 0.50 -2.66
CA PRO A 28 -8.99 -0.66 -1.93
C PRO A 28 -8.12 -0.94 -0.70
N ASP A 29 -8.62 -0.61 0.48
CA ASP A 29 -7.89 -0.70 1.76
C ASP A 29 -8.14 -1.99 2.55
N THR A 30 -9.05 -2.85 2.08
CA THR A 30 -9.40 -4.10 2.75
C THR A 30 -8.65 -5.27 2.13
N PHE A 31 -7.82 -5.98 2.91
CA PHE A 31 -7.01 -7.12 2.47
C PHE A 31 -6.65 -8.04 3.65
N ASP A 32 -6.22 -9.27 3.35
CA ASP A 32 -5.80 -10.25 4.37
C ASP A 32 -4.29 -10.54 4.25
N ALA A 33 -3.48 -9.68 4.86
CA ALA A 33 -2.03 -9.88 4.93
C ALA A 33 -1.63 -10.95 5.98
N LEU A 34 -2.47 -11.18 7.00
CA LEU A 34 -2.14 -12.10 8.09
C LEU A 34 -2.13 -13.55 7.62
N THR A 35 -3.14 -13.96 6.84
CA THR A 35 -3.17 -15.29 6.23
C THR A 35 -1.98 -15.49 5.30
N ALA A 36 -1.69 -14.50 4.44
CA ALA A 36 -0.55 -14.57 3.53
C ALA A 36 0.81 -14.69 4.25
N MET A 37 1.01 -13.96 5.36
CA MET A 37 2.22 -14.09 6.17
C MET A 37 2.30 -15.45 6.87
N THR A 38 1.17 -15.94 7.37
CA THR A 38 1.08 -17.26 8.04
C THR A 38 1.42 -18.37 7.06
N ASP A 39 0.87 -18.33 5.85
CA ASP A 39 1.13 -19.30 4.80
C ASP A 39 2.60 -19.27 4.35
N TRP A 40 3.18 -18.07 4.24
CA TRP A 40 4.60 -17.95 3.93
C TRP A 40 5.48 -18.61 5.01
N VAL A 41 5.24 -18.31 6.29
CA VAL A 41 6.07 -18.83 7.38
C VAL A 41 5.86 -20.33 7.62
N THR A 42 4.63 -20.81 7.51
CA THR A 42 4.27 -22.18 7.90
C THR A 42 4.30 -23.17 6.74
N LYS A 43 4.06 -22.72 5.50
CA LYS A 43 4.00 -23.57 4.30
C LYS A 43 5.13 -23.27 3.31
N GLY A 44 5.89 -22.18 3.51
CA GLY A 44 6.88 -21.70 2.54
C GLY A 44 6.24 -21.02 1.32
N GLU A 45 4.96 -20.67 1.39
CA GLU A 45 4.20 -20.11 0.27
C GLU A 45 4.22 -18.58 0.30
N ALA A 46 5.27 -17.99 -0.27
CA ALA A 46 5.41 -16.54 -0.33
C ALA A 46 4.37 -15.90 -1.28
N PRO A 47 3.65 -14.83 -0.87
CA PRO A 47 2.53 -14.29 -1.63
C PRO A 47 2.97 -13.65 -2.95
N GLY A 48 2.56 -14.21 -4.08
CA GLY A 48 2.79 -13.64 -5.42
C GLY A 48 1.90 -12.42 -5.72
N SER A 49 0.81 -12.27 -4.98
CA SER A 49 -0.07 -11.10 -4.95
C SER A 49 -0.94 -11.14 -3.69
N LEU A 50 -1.61 -10.03 -3.38
CA LEU A 50 -2.74 -9.99 -2.46
C LEU A 50 -3.96 -9.39 -3.17
N THR A 51 -5.14 -9.96 -2.94
CA THR A 51 -6.39 -9.34 -3.40
C THR A 51 -6.83 -8.30 -2.39
N THR A 52 -7.00 -7.06 -2.86
CA THR A 52 -7.52 -5.92 -2.10
C THR A 52 -8.94 -5.63 -2.53
N ARG A 53 -9.74 -5.06 -1.64
CA ARG A 53 -11.16 -4.79 -1.86
C ARG A 53 -11.51 -3.36 -1.44
N SER A 54 -12.34 -2.71 -2.26
CA SER A 54 -13.12 -1.53 -1.86
C SER A 54 -14.46 -2.02 -1.31
N VAL A 55 -14.92 -1.42 -0.22
CA VAL A 55 -16.11 -1.86 0.51
C VAL A 55 -17.03 -0.66 0.73
N ASP A 56 -18.34 -0.84 0.52
CA ASP A 56 -19.33 0.21 0.80
C ASP A 56 -19.66 0.32 2.29
N SER A 57 -20.51 1.29 2.65
CA SER A 57 -20.96 1.50 4.03
C SER A 57 -21.73 0.30 4.62
N GLY A 58 -22.26 -0.58 3.77
CA GLY A 58 -22.94 -1.80 4.16
C GLY A 58 -22.02 -3.01 4.33
N GLY A 59 -20.71 -2.87 4.09
CA GLY A 59 -19.74 -3.96 4.16
C GLY A 59 -19.66 -4.80 2.88
N SER A 60 -20.36 -4.42 1.81
CA SER A 60 -20.35 -5.14 0.54
C SER A 60 -19.16 -4.71 -0.32
N THR A 61 -18.49 -5.68 -0.95
CA THR A 61 -17.35 -5.39 -1.84
C THR A 61 -17.85 -4.77 -3.15
N THR A 62 -17.32 -3.59 -3.49
CA THR A 62 -17.70 -2.83 -4.69
C THR A 62 -16.66 -2.90 -5.80
N ALA A 63 -15.40 -3.17 -5.47
CA ALA A 63 -14.33 -3.37 -6.42
C ALA A 63 -13.21 -4.22 -5.81
N THR A 64 -12.47 -4.93 -6.66
CA THR A 64 -11.32 -5.74 -6.27
C THR A 64 -10.10 -5.40 -7.11
N ARG A 65 -8.90 -5.41 -6.52
CA ARG A 65 -7.63 -5.21 -7.24
C ARG A 65 -6.57 -6.16 -6.69
N PRO A 66 -5.79 -6.85 -7.56
CA PRO A 66 -4.59 -7.49 -7.08
C PRO A 66 -3.53 -6.41 -6.79
N VAL A 67 -2.74 -6.62 -5.76
CA VAL A 67 -1.47 -5.92 -5.56
C VAL A 67 -0.34 -6.92 -5.65
N HIS A 68 0.74 -6.54 -6.32
CA HIS A 68 1.88 -7.40 -6.60
C HIS A 68 3.10 -6.94 -5.80
N PRO A 69 4.07 -7.83 -5.55
CA PRO A 69 5.35 -7.44 -5.03
C PRO A 69 6.00 -6.37 -5.92
N PHE A 70 6.46 -5.31 -5.29
CA PHE A 70 7.25 -4.25 -5.92
C PHE A 70 8.42 -4.87 -6.73
N PRO A 71 8.73 -4.38 -7.95
CA PRO A 71 8.25 -3.16 -8.59
C PRO A 71 7.08 -3.37 -9.57
N TYR A 72 6.26 -4.41 -9.38
CA TYR A 72 5.12 -4.65 -10.27
C TYR A 72 3.88 -3.91 -9.80
N VAL A 73 3.14 -3.36 -10.75
CA VAL A 73 1.83 -2.73 -10.57
C VAL A 73 0.76 -3.55 -11.30
N ALA A 74 -0.49 -3.43 -10.85
CA ALA A 74 -1.63 -4.05 -11.52
C ALA A 74 -2.11 -3.16 -12.67
N GLU A 75 -2.05 -3.66 -13.90
CA GLU A 75 -2.52 -2.95 -15.09
C GLU A 75 -3.67 -3.72 -15.74
N ASN A 76 -4.74 -3.00 -16.14
CA ASN A 76 -5.87 -3.63 -16.84
C ASN A 76 -5.46 -3.92 -18.29
N THR A 77 -4.89 -5.10 -18.50
CA THR A 77 -4.40 -5.55 -19.81
C THR A 77 -5.42 -6.42 -20.54
N THR A 78 -6.48 -6.88 -19.87
CA THR A 78 -7.48 -7.77 -20.49
C THR A 78 -8.61 -6.98 -21.17
N GLY A 79 -8.77 -5.70 -20.84
CA GLY A 79 -9.92 -4.89 -21.25
C GLY A 79 -11.21 -5.26 -20.51
N GLY A 80 -11.12 -6.08 -19.47
CA GLY A 80 -12.25 -6.49 -18.62
C GLY A 80 -12.75 -5.38 -17.69
N PRO A 81 -13.80 -5.66 -16.91
CA PRO A 81 -14.40 -4.71 -15.99
C PRO A 81 -13.36 -4.12 -15.04
N ALA A 82 -13.42 -2.80 -14.87
CA ALA A 82 -12.46 -2.12 -14.01
C ALA A 82 -12.59 -2.62 -12.58
N ASP A 83 -13.76 -2.91 -12.05
CA ASP A 83 -14.00 -3.36 -10.67
C ASP A 83 -13.61 -4.83 -10.37
N ASP A 84 -13.16 -5.60 -11.37
CA ASP A 84 -12.77 -7.01 -11.22
C ASP A 84 -11.24 -7.19 -11.20
N ALA A 85 -10.72 -7.86 -10.17
CA ALA A 85 -9.30 -8.19 -10.04
C ALA A 85 -8.78 -9.07 -11.20
N GLY A 86 -9.62 -9.91 -11.79
CA GLY A 86 -9.27 -10.76 -12.94
C GLY A 86 -8.97 -9.97 -14.21
N SER A 87 -9.31 -8.68 -14.25
CA SER A 87 -8.98 -7.80 -15.39
C SER A 87 -7.52 -7.35 -15.41
N TYR A 88 -6.77 -7.59 -14.34
CA TYR A 88 -5.45 -7.01 -14.13
C TYR A 88 -4.33 -8.06 -14.20
N THR A 89 -3.19 -7.65 -14.77
CA THR A 89 -1.96 -8.45 -14.75
C THR A 89 -0.78 -7.65 -14.17
N PRO A 90 0.24 -8.31 -13.62
CA PRO A 90 1.43 -7.62 -13.12
C PRO A 90 2.25 -7.07 -14.28
N VAL A 91 2.40 -5.75 -14.32
CA VAL A 91 3.32 -5.06 -15.24
C VAL A 91 4.42 -4.41 -14.42
N ARG A 92 5.69 -4.57 -14.84
CA ARG A 92 6.81 -3.93 -14.17
C ARG A 92 6.69 -2.42 -14.36
N SER A 93 6.64 -1.67 -13.28
CA SER A 93 6.56 -0.22 -13.37
C SER A 93 7.84 0.37 -13.94
N THR A 94 7.69 1.21 -14.96
CA THR A 94 8.79 1.94 -15.60
C THR A 94 9.25 3.11 -14.74
N ALA A 95 8.37 3.71 -13.94
CA ALA A 95 8.71 4.76 -12.99
C ALA A 95 9.68 4.26 -11.91
N GLU A 96 9.63 2.97 -11.62
CA GLU A 96 10.44 2.33 -10.57
C GLU A 96 11.57 1.45 -11.11
N ALA A 97 11.70 1.31 -12.44
CA ALA A 97 12.70 0.45 -13.09
C ALA A 97 14.15 0.82 -12.75
N ASN A 98 14.41 2.08 -12.38
CA ASN A 98 15.74 2.60 -12.02
C ASN A 98 15.81 3.20 -10.61
N LEU A 99 14.88 2.80 -9.72
CA LEU A 99 14.87 3.32 -8.35
C LEU A 99 16.16 2.93 -7.63
N THR A 100 16.99 3.94 -7.36
CA THR A 100 18.20 3.79 -6.56
C THR A 100 17.86 4.18 -5.13
N LEU A 101 17.54 3.18 -4.29
CA LEU A 101 17.28 3.39 -2.87
C LEU A 101 18.60 3.58 -2.12
N ASN A 102 19.10 4.82 -2.16
CA ASN A 102 20.21 5.22 -1.31
C ASN A 102 19.71 5.32 0.14
N ARG A 103 20.58 4.99 1.10
CA ARG A 103 20.29 5.19 2.52
C ARG A 103 20.06 6.70 2.76
N LEU A 104 18.81 7.10 2.98
CA LEU A 104 18.41 8.50 3.20
C LEU A 104 18.81 9.07 4.57
N GLY A 105 19.51 8.29 5.40
CA GLY A 105 19.93 8.67 6.75
C GLY A 105 19.00 8.12 7.84
N SER A 106 19.13 8.65 9.06
CA SER A 106 18.25 8.33 10.19
C SER A 106 17.03 9.24 10.15
N PHE A 107 15.85 8.66 9.92
CA PHE A 107 14.59 9.37 10.08
C PHE A 107 14.33 9.63 11.56
N ARG A 108 14.13 10.90 11.93
CA ARG A 108 13.66 11.31 13.26
C ARG A 108 12.17 11.66 13.12
N SER A 109 11.31 11.12 13.98
CA SER A 109 9.91 11.57 14.09
C SER A 109 9.88 13.08 14.40
N GLY A 110 8.95 13.83 13.79
CA GLY A 110 8.88 15.30 13.90
C GLY A 110 8.83 16.07 12.57
N TYR A 111 8.77 15.37 11.44
CA TYR A 111 8.49 15.96 10.12
C TYR A 111 7.02 15.81 9.71
N GLU A 112 6.15 15.21 10.53
CA GLU A 112 4.72 15.20 10.26
C GLU A 112 4.16 16.62 10.41
N THR A 113 4.28 17.42 9.36
CA THR A 113 3.36 18.54 9.14
C THR A 113 1.99 17.92 8.88
N VAL A 114 1.09 18.05 9.84
CA VAL A 114 -0.30 17.67 9.64
C VAL A 114 -0.97 18.79 8.85
N GLY A 115 -1.52 18.42 7.69
CA GLY A 115 -2.42 19.27 6.93
C GLY A 115 -3.83 19.06 7.42
N ASN A 116 -4.50 20.12 7.86
CA ASN A 116 -5.92 20.10 8.20
C ASN A 116 -6.67 21.02 7.24
N TRP A 117 -7.91 20.66 6.92
CA TRP A 117 -8.82 21.53 6.19
C TRP A 117 -9.67 22.30 7.22
N VAL A 118 -9.45 23.60 7.35
CA VAL A 118 -10.13 24.45 8.34
C VAL A 118 -10.73 25.65 7.61
N HIS A 119 -12.04 25.84 7.74
CA HIS A 119 -12.79 26.96 7.12
C HIS A 119 -12.59 27.14 5.60
N GLY A 120 -12.42 26.04 4.85
CA GLY A 120 -12.28 26.10 3.40
C GLY A 120 -10.86 26.35 2.91
N GLU A 121 -9.86 26.32 3.80
CA GLU A 121 -8.46 26.46 3.46
C GLU A 121 -7.61 25.32 4.05
N TRP A 122 -6.52 24.97 3.34
CA TRP A 122 -5.50 24.05 3.85
C TRP A 122 -4.58 24.78 4.83
N VAL A 123 -4.49 24.27 6.06
CA VAL A 123 -3.54 24.73 7.09
C VAL A 123 -2.53 23.63 7.41
N HIS A 124 -1.23 23.98 7.38
CA HIS A 124 -0.12 23.07 7.72
C HIS A 124 0.51 23.46 9.07
N GLY A 125 0.68 22.51 10.00
CA GLY A 125 1.29 22.77 11.30
C GLY A 125 2.08 21.58 11.86
N LYS A 126 3.02 21.84 12.78
CA LYS A 126 3.68 20.80 13.58
C LYS A 126 2.74 20.37 14.70
N TRP A 127 2.66 19.07 14.97
CA TRP A 127 1.86 18.53 16.06
C TRP A 127 2.36 19.09 17.40
N ALA A 128 1.57 19.96 18.03
CA ALA A 128 1.75 20.32 19.43
C ALA A 128 0.77 19.46 20.22
N ALA A 129 1.28 18.46 20.95
CA ALA A 129 0.50 17.74 21.94
C ALA A 129 -0.11 18.78 22.89
N SER A 130 -1.43 18.94 22.86
CA SER A 130 -2.12 19.75 23.85
C SER A 130 -1.86 19.11 25.21
N LYS A 131 -0.98 19.72 26.01
CA LYS A 131 -0.96 19.42 27.44
C LYS A 131 -2.33 19.81 27.97
N GLY A 132 -3.04 18.84 28.53
CA GLY A 132 -4.28 19.08 29.26
C GLY A 132 -4.07 20.24 30.22
N LYS A 133 -4.98 21.20 30.16
CA LYS A 133 -5.17 22.15 31.24
C LYS A 133 -6.18 21.52 32.17
N ASP A 134 -5.76 21.36 33.43
CA ASP A 134 -6.66 21.23 34.57
C ASP A 134 -7.69 22.39 34.61
#